data_AF-A0A7C4JVI2-F1
#
_entry.id   AF-A0A7C4JVI2-F1
#
_cell.length_a   1.000
_cell.length_b   1.000
_cell.length_c   1.000
_cell.angle_alpha   90.00
_cell.angle_beta   90.00
_cell.angle_gamma   90.00
#
_symmetry.space_group_name_H-M   'P 1'
#
loop_
_entity.id
_entity.type
_entity.pdbx_description
1 polymer ?
#
loop_
_entity_poly.entity_id
_entity_poly.type
_entity_poly.pdbx_seq_one_letter_code
_entity_poly.pdbx_strand_id
1 'polypeptide(L)'
;MRVFCTSGNDQRLGATRQAYDGQPRRETRFQRFANGYACHYAVGFLFDDAGDDAYGGTIMGTGFAWDCAVAYLFDFAGDDRYEATGGGTQGNGAQAGLGVLFDYSGDDVYLGYGQGNASASISYHTLPDCGGNFSFVVDYGGTDKYGCGAKNNSYVERGSRGGFLIDRPAQGESPPTADKATAGRTAGG
;
A
#
# COMPACT_ATOMS: atom_id res chain seq x y z
N MET A 1 16.67 -8.87 3.63
CA MET A 1 16.48 -9.90 2.58
C MET A 1 16.29 -9.14 1.28
N ARG A 2 17.18 -9.32 0.30
CA ARG A 2 17.08 -8.70 -1.04
C ARG A 2 16.29 -9.64 -1.94
N VAL A 3 15.16 -9.19 -2.47
CA VAL A 3 14.44 -9.87 -3.56
C VAL A 3 14.29 -8.83 -4.66
N PHE A 4 15.01 -9.03 -5.75
CA PHE A 4 14.70 -8.43 -7.05
C PHE A 4 13.99 -9.54 -7.81
N CYS A 5 12.75 -9.32 -8.23
CA CYS A 5 12.15 -10.16 -9.25
C CYS A 5 12.36 -9.50 -10.61
N THR A 6 12.44 -10.32 -11.66
CA THR A 6 12.50 -9.81 -13.03
C THR A 6 11.51 -10.56 -13.91
N SER A 7 10.56 -9.83 -14.50
CA SER A 7 9.56 -10.22 -15.50
C SER A 7 8.82 -11.53 -15.22
N GLY A 8 7.63 -11.43 -14.64
CA GLY A 8 6.70 -12.57 -14.52
C GLY A 8 5.52 -12.30 -13.60
N ASN A 9 4.40 -12.97 -13.84
CA ASN A 9 3.16 -12.83 -13.05
C ASN A 9 3.28 -13.62 -11.73
N ASP A 10 3.86 -12.99 -10.72
CA ASP A 10 4.16 -13.53 -9.40
C ASP A 10 2.94 -13.60 -8.47
N GLN A 11 2.92 -14.65 -7.65
CA GLN A 11 1.89 -14.84 -6.62
C GLN A 11 2.50 -14.86 -5.22
N ARG A 12 2.51 -13.71 -4.55
CA ARG A 12 3.11 -13.49 -3.22
C ARG A 12 2.09 -13.62 -2.11
N LEU A 13 1.52 -14.82 -1.97
CA LEU A 13 0.30 -15.07 -1.21
C LEU A 13 0.51 -15.62 0.21
N GLY A 14 1.77 -15.81 0.62
CA GLY A 14 2.12 -16.32 1.94
C GLY A 14 1.98 -17.83 2.06
N ALA A 15 1.04 -18.28 2.90
CA ALA A 15 0.89 -19.69 3.26
C ALA A 15 0.62 -20.58 2.04
N THR A 16 1.17 -21.79 2.04
CA THR A 16 0.99 -22.76 0.95
C THR A 16 -0.49 -23.03 0.68
N ARG A 17 -0.90 -23.05 -0.60
CA ARG A 17 -2.30 -23.30 -0.98
C ARG A 17 -2.69 -24.78 -0.88
N GLN A 18 -1.72 -25.67 -1.05
CA GLN A 18 -1.89 -27.11 -1.05
C GLN A 18 -1.25 -27.74 0.19
N ALA A 19 -1.88 -28.80 0.71
CA ALA A 19 -1.31 -29.67 1.72
C ALA A 19 -0.31 -30.65 1.10
N TYR A 20 0.39 -31.41 1.94
CA TYR A 20 1.42 -32.36 1.49
C TYR A 20 0.87 -33.48 0.59
N ASP A 21 -0.44 -33.70 0.61
CA ASP A 21 -1.17 -34.71 -0.18
C ASP A 21 -1.77 -34.14 -1.47
N GLY A 22 -1.44 -32.88 -1.81
CA GLY A 22 -1.95 -32.18 -3.00
C GLY A 22 -3.38 -31.66 -2.87
N GLN A 23 -4.08 -31.92 -1.76
CA GLN A 23 -5.41 -31.39 -1.52
C GLN A 23 -5.34 -29.92 -1.09
N PRO A 24 -6.43 -29.13 -1.26
CA PRO A 24 -6.49 -27.78 -0.72
C PRO A 24 -6.27 -27.78 0.79
N ARG A 25 -5.45 -26.85 1.29
CA ARG A 25 -5.31 -26.66 2.74
C ARG A 25 -6.64 -26.25 3.36
N ARG A 26 -6.93 -26.80 4.54
CA ARG A 26 -8.13 -26.51 5.32
C ARG A 26 -7.89 -25.47 6.41
N GLU A 27 -6.63 -25.23 6.79
CA GLU A 27 -6.30 -24.20 7.77
C GLU A 27 -6.56 -22.80 7.22
N THR A 28 -7.02 -21.90 8.09
CA THR A 28 -7.15 -20.48 7.77
C THR A 28 -5.78 -19.93 7.37
N ARG A 29 -5.73 -19.26 6.22
CA ARG A 29 -4.51 -18.60 5.76
C ARG A 29 -4.23 -17.39 6.63
N PHE A 30 -3.01 -17.30 7.10
CA PHE A 30 -2.53 -16.19 7.90
C PHE A 30 -1.11 -15.86 7.48
N GLN A 31 -0.88 -14.62 7.06
CA GLN A 31 0.43 -14.11 6.70
C GLN A 31 0.72 -12.82 7.45
N ARG A 32 1.80 -12.85 8.22
CA ARG A 32 2.38 -11.71 8.91
C ARG A 32 3.81 -11.53 8.43
N PHE A 33 4.29 -10.28 8.38
CA PHE A 33 5.65 -9.95 7.93
C PHE A 33 5.85 -10.34 6.46
N ALA A 34 5.02 -9.73 5.60
CA ALA A 34 4.96 -10.05 4.18
C ALA A 34 5.98 -9.24 3.36
N ASN A 35 5.62 -8.96 2.12
CA ASN A 35 6.47 -8.34 1.11
C ASN A 35 6.96 -6.95 1.55
N GLY A 36 8.26 -6.70 1.47
CA GLY A 36 8.84 -5.40 1.82
C GLY A 36 8.76 -5.03 3.31
N TYR A 37 8.31 -5.91 4.20
CA TYR A 37 8.15 -5.62 5.64
C TYR A 37 9.48 -5.34 6.34
N ALA A 38 9.45 -4.45 7.34
CA ALA A 38 10.58 -4.17 8.22
C ALA A 38 10.18 -3.97 9.68
N CYS A 39 11.05 -4.35 10.61
CA CYS A 39 10.90 -4.02 12.02
C CYS A 39 12.21 -3.76 12.77
N HIS A 40 12.09 -3.13 13.94
CA HIS A 40 13.17 -3.01 14.93
C HIS A 40 14.43 -2.37 14.34
N TYR A 41 14.30 -1.14 13.86
CA TYR A 41 15.39 -0.36 13.25
C TYR A 41 15.98 -0.97 11.96
N ALA A 42 15.24 -1.90 11.32
CA ALA A 42 15.65 -2.50 10.05
C ALA A 42 15.12 -1.76 8.83
N VAL A 43 15.68 -2.11 7.68
CA VAL A 43 15.16 -1.75 6.36
C VAL A 43 14.71 -3.02 5.64
N GLY A 44 13.47 -3.00 5.16
CA GLY A 44 12.85 -4.04 4.35
C GLY A 44 12.46 -3.47 3.00
N PHE A 45 12.67 -4.22 1.93
CA PHE A 45 12.26 -3.78 0.60
C PHE A 45 11.94 -4.95 -0.31
N LEU A 46 11.04 -4.71 -1.25
CA LEU A 46 10.80 -5.53 -2.43
C LEU A 46 10.77 -4.60 -3.64
N PHE A 47 11.45 -5.02 -4.71
CA PHE A 47 11.36 -4.39 -6.02
C PHE A 47 10.88 -5.44 -7.01
N ASP A 48 9.77 -5.16 -7.67
CA ASP A 48 9.25 -5.89 -8.82
C ASP A 48 9.30 -4.98 -10.05
N ASP A 49 9.64 -5.54 -11.21
CA ASP A 49 9.95 -4.76 -12.41
C ASP A 49 8.87 -4.81 -13.49
N ALA A 50 8.13 -5.92 -13.59
CA ALA A 50 7.04 -6.14 -14.55
C ALA A 50 6.28 -7.44 -14.28
N GLY A 51 4.97 -7.43 -14.49
CA GLY A 51 4.12 -8.63 -14.50
C GLY A 51 2.75 -8.35 -13.90
N ASP A 52 1.76 -9.21 -14.12
CA ASP A 52 0.48 -9.09 -13.41
C ASP A 52 0.54 -9.89 -12.10
N ASP A 53 0.83 -9.21 -11.00
CA ASP A 53 1.18 -9.78 -9.71
C ASP A 53 0.04 -9.77 -8.71
N ALA A 54 0.15 -10.66 -7.72
CA ALA A 54 -0.75 -10.71 -6.58
C ALA A 54 0.00 -10.67 -5.25
N TYR A 55 -0.26 -9.62 -4.47
CA TYR A 55 0.37 -9.35 -3.19
C TYR A 55 -0.57 -9.65 -2.00
N GLY A 56 -0.35 -10.80 -1.37
CA GLY A 56 -1.12 -11.24 -0.20
C GLY A 56 -0.61 -10.68 1.14
N GLY A 57 -1.46 -10.78 2.15
CA GLY A 57 -1.11 -10.45 3.53
C GLY A 57 -2.32 -10.44 4.46
N THR A 58 -2.12 -10.72 5.74
CA THR A 58 -3.18 -10.64 6.75
C THR A 58 -2.99 -9.49 7.72
N ILE A 59 -1.76 -9.22 8.16
CA ILE A 59 -1.44 -8.12 9.07
C ILE A 59 0.05 -7.81 8.98
N MET A 60 0.48 -6.56 9.18
CA MET A 60 1.90 -6.17 9.13
C MET A 60 2.57 -6.66 7.84
N GLY A 61 2.05 -6.18 6.72
CA GLY A 61 2.23 -6.77 5.40
C GLY A 61 3.04 -5.92 4.43
N THR A 62 2.45 -5.71 3.25
CA THR A 62 3.03 -5.11 2.04
C THR A 62 3.57 -3.69 2.24
N GLY A 63 4.90 -3.53 2.30
CA GLY A 63 5.54 -2.23 2.53
C GLY A 63 5.25 -1.67 3.93
N PHE A 64 5.01 -2.54 4.92
CA PHE A 64 4.70 -2.13 6.28
C PHE A 64 5.96 -2.02 7.16
N ALA A 65 6.10 -0.91 7.88
CA ALA A 65 7.19 -0.68 8.83
C ALA A 65 6.70 -0.61 10.28
N TRP A 66 7.41 -1.30 11.17
CA TRP A 66 7.15 -1.30 12.61
C TRP A 66 8.40 -0.92 13.40
N ASP A 67 8.28 -0.07 14.42
CA ASP A 67 9.35 0.17 15.40
C ASP A 67 10.63 0.75 14.77
N CYS A 68 10.62 2.05 14.51
CA CYS A 68 11.74 2.82 13.95
C CYS A 68 12.32 2.22 12.66
N ALA A 69 11.50 1.48 11.90
CA ALA A 69 11.91 0.78 10.70
C ALA A 69 11.48 1.50 9.43
N VAL A 70 12.03 1.06 8.30
CA VAL A 70 11.70 1.57 6.97
C VAL A 70 11.37 0.40 6.05
N ALA A 71 10.21 0.45 5.41
CA ALA A 71 9.68 -0.62 4.57
C ALA A 71 9.26 -0.07 3.21
N TYR A 72 9.68 -0.76 2.15
CA TYR A 72 9.36 -0.41 0.77
C TYR A 72 8.79 -1.60 0.01
N LEU A 73 7.75 -1.35 -0.76
CA LEU A 73 7.41 -2.17 -1.91
C LEU A 73 7.33 -1.24 -3.11
N PHE A 74 8.06 -1.58 -4.16
CA PHE A 74 8.05 -0.89 -5.43
C PHE A 74 7.68 -1.91 -6.51
N ASP A 75 6.53 -1.71 -7.13
CA ASP A 75 6.17 -2.33 -8.40
C ASP A 75 6.31 -1.29 -9.51
N PHE A 76 6.68 -1.73 -10.72
CA PHE A 76 7.04 -0.84 -11.81
C PHE A 76 6.26 -1.05 -13.11
N ALA A 77 5.46 -2.12 -13.23
CA ALA A 77 4.54 -2.32 -14.35
C ALA A 77 3.68 -3.58 -14.14
N GLY A 78 2.40 -3.51 -14.50
CA GLY A 78 1.52 -4.68 -14.40
C GLY A 78 0.07 -4.27 -14.30
N ASP A 79 -0.87 -5.22 -14.37
CA ASP A 79 -2.21 -5.02 -13.79
C ASP A 79 -2.29 -5.78 -12.47
N ASP A 80 -1.94 -5.13 -11.37
CA ASP A 80 -1.61 -5.75 -10.10
C ASP A 80 -2.77 -5.83 -9.11
N ARG A 81 -2.67 -6.82 -8.21
CA ARG A 81 -3.64 -7.06 -7.13
C ARG A 81 -3.00 -7.04 -5.76
N TYR A 82 -3.27 -5.99 -5.00
CA TYR A 82 -2.90 -5.86 -3.60
C TYR A 82 -3.98 -6.40 -2.67
N GLU A 83 -3.88 -7.70 -2.36
CA GLU A 83 -4.87 -8.47 -1.60
C GLU A 83 -4.66 -8.44 -0.08
N ALA A 84 -3.66 -7.72 0.42
CA ALA A 84 -3.35 -7.65 1.85
C ALA A 84 -4.37 -6.78 2.63
N THR A 85 -5.56 -7.32 2.89
CA THR A 85 -6.73 -6.54 3.33
C THR A 85 -6.80 -6.17 4.82
N GLY A 86 -5.96 -6.76 5.67
CA GLY A 86 -6.02 -6.48 7.11
C GLY A 86 -5.49 -5.10 7.52
N GLY A 87 -5.63 -4.76 8.80
CA GLY A 87 -5.13 -3.49 9.33
C GLY A 87 -3.61 -3.43 9.38
N GLY A 88 -3.03 -2.30 8.96
CA GLY A 88 -1.58 -2.11 8.98
C GLY A 88 -0.87 -3.05 8.01
N THR A 89 -1.21 -3.00 6.74
CA THR A 89 -0.66 -3.88 5.70
C THR A 89 -0.03 -3.05 4.59
N GLN A 90 -0.83 -2.30 3.82
CA GLN A 90 -0.43 -1.65 2.58
C GLN A 90 0.15 -0.26 2.84
N GLY A 91 1.48 -0.17 2.78
CA GLY A 91 2.24 1.08 2.87
C GLY A 91 2.05 1.81 4.21
N ASN A 92 1.91 1.09 5.32
CA ASN A 92 1.73 1.73 6.63
C ASN A 92 3.01 1.75 7.47
N GLY A 93 3.29 2.89 8.09
CA GLY A 93 4.23 3.02 9.19
C GLY A 93 3.52 2.99 10.54
N ALA A 94 4.11 2.32 11.52
CA ALA A 94 3.67 2.32 12.90
C ALA A 94 4.86 2.30 13.86
N GLN A 95 4.70 2.95 15.01
CA GLN A 95 5.70 3.04 16.07
C GLN A 95 7.01 3.67 15.56
N ALA A 96 6.90 4.90 15.05
CA ALA A 96 7.97 5.66 14.41
C ALA A 96 8.51 5.03 13.10
N GLY A 97 7.66 4.25 12.41
CA GLY A 97 8.00 3.61 11.14
C GLY A 97 7.65 4.44 9.91
N LEU A 98 8.37 4.19 8.82
CA LEU A 98 8.06 4.66 7.47
C LEU A 98 7.69 3.48 6.57
N GLY A 99 6.41 3.34 6.23
CA GLY A 99 5.91 2.35 5.29
C GLY A 99 5.57 2.98 3.95
N VAL A 100 6.02 2.35 2.87
CA VAL A 100 5.78 2.79 1.49
C VAL A 100 5.39 1.60 0.64
N LEU A 101 4.27 1.74 -0.06
CA LEU A 101 3.91 0.94 -1.23
C LEU A 101 3.84 1.93 -2.39
N PHE A 102 4.60 1.66 -3.43
CA PHE A 102 4.57 2.43 -4.66
C PHE A 102 4.37 1.50 -5.84
N ASP A 103 3.47 1.90 -6.71
CA ASP A 103 3.16 1.27 -7.98
C ASP A 103 3.38 2.28 -9.10
N TYR A 104 3.79 1.79 -10.26
CA TYR A 104 3.96 2.58 -11.45
C TYR A 104 3.35 1.84 -12.64
N SER A 105 2.30 2.45 -13.19
CA SER A 105 1.54 2.06 -14.36
C SER A 105 0.81 0.73 -14.25
N GLY A 106 -0.48 0.76 -14.52
CA GLY A 106 -1.30 -0.45 -14.44
C GLY A 106 -2.75 -0.08 -14.26
N ASP A 107 -3.68 -1.00 -14.52
CA ASP A 107 -5.04 -0.89 -13.97
C ASP A 107 -5.14 -1.70 -12.67
N ASP A 108 -4.79 -1.07 -11.54
CA ASP A 108 -4.51 -1.80 -10.31
C ASP A 108 -5.69 -1.91 -9.34
N VAL A 109 -5.66 -2.95 -8.51
CA VAL A 109 -6.69 -3.20 -7.50
C VAL A 109 -6.10 -3.37 -6.10
N TYR A 110 -6.38 -2.39 -5.25
CA TYR A 110 -6.01 -2.36 -3.85
C TYR A 110 -7.16 -2.77 -2.95
N LEU A 111 -7.13 -3.98 -2.40
CA LEU A 111 -8.22 -4.49 -1.58
C LEU A 111 -8.08 -4.08 -0.11
N GLY A 112 -9.21 -4.04 0.61
CA GLY A 112 -9.24 -3.64 2.03
C GLY A 112 -9.15 -2.13 2.21
N TYR A 113 -9.11 -1.67 3.46
CA TYR A 113 -9.27 -0.25 3.80
C TYR A 113 -7.97 0.41 4.31
N GLY A 114 -6.88 -0.36 4.43
CA GLY A 114 -5.68 0.04 5.15
C GLY A 114 -4.72 0.97 4.40
N GLN A 115 -4.90 1.18 3.10
CA GLN A 115 -3.94 1.87 2.23
C GLN A 115 -3.48 3.21 2.81
N GLY A 116 -2.16 3.37 3.01
CA GLY A 116 -1.54 4.64 3.37
C GLY A 116 -2.01 5.23 4.71
N ASN A 117 -2.68 4.47 5.55
CA ASN A 117 -3.21 4.94 6.83
C ASN A 117 -2.10 5.03 7.89
N ALA A 118 -1.80 6.24 8.39
CA ALA A 118 -0.85 6.42 9.48
C ALA A 118 -1.57 6.45 10.85
N SER A 119 -1.20 5.55 11.76
CA SER A 119 -1.68 5.61 13.15
C SER A 119 -1.16 6.89 13.84
N ALA A 120 -2.00 7.53 14.66
CA ALA A 120 -1.53 8.62 15.53
C ALA A 120 -0.74 8.11 16.76
N SER A 121 -0.81 6.82 17.05
CA SER A 121 -0.24 6.24 18.27
C SER A 121 1.20 5.81 18.10
N ILE A 122 2.04 6.26 19.03
CA ILE A 122 3.38 5.77 19.31
C ILE A 122 3.43 5.55 20.82
N SER A 123 3.66 4.31 21.26
CA SER A 123 3.46 3.92 22.67
C SER A 123 4.74 3.58 23.41
N TYR A 124 5.85 3.38 22.72
CA TYR A 124 7.11 2.97 23.35
C TYR A 124 8.35 3.69 22.79
N HIS A 125 8.15 4.83 22.11
CA HIS A 125 9.21 5.75 21.72
C HIS A 125 8.91 7.15 22.23
N THR A 126 9.96 7.90 22.57
CA THR A 126 9.83 9.27 23.07
C THR A 126 9.52 10.24 21.94
N LEU A 127 8.41 10.99 22.07
CA LEU A 127 8.08 12.11 21.18
C LEU A 127 8.64 13.43 21.74
N PRO A 128 9.13 14.35 20.87
CA PRO A 128 9.14 14.28 19.41
C PRO A 128 10.37 13.57 18.82
N ASP A 129 11.29 13.04 19.64
CA ASP A 129 12.60 12.54 19.20
C ASP A 129 12.53 11.42 18.15
N CYS A 130 11.53 10.54 18.26
CA CYS A 130 11.31 9.47 17.29
C CYS A 130 10.56 9.92 16.02
N GLY A 131 10.14 11.18 15.95
CA GLY A 131 9.36 11.71 14.83
C GLY A 131 7.90 11.26 14.88
N GLY A 132 7.46 10.53 13.86
CA GLY A 132 6.05 10.18 13.66
C GLY A 132 5.89 8.90 12.85
N ASN A 133 4.65 8.48 12.68
CA ASN A 133 4.30 7.39 11.78
C ASN A 133 4.06 7.96 10.39
N PHE A 134 4.78 7.44 9.39
CA PHE A 134 4.65 7.85 8.00
C PHE A 134 4.19 6.68 7.14
N SER A 135 3.13 6.88 6.37
CA SER A 135 2.46 5.86 5.57
C SER A 135 2.18 6.40 4.18
N PHE A 136 2.63 5.69 3.16
CA PHE A 136 2.42 6.09 1.77
C PHE A 136 1.94 4.89 0.94
N VAL A 137 0.83 5.10 0.26
CA VAL A 137 0.50 4.37 -0.97
C VAL A 137 0.58 5.38 -2.10
N VAL A 138 1.43 5.13 -3.08
CA VAL A 138 1.65 6.03 -4.23
C VAL A 138 1.47 5.25 -5.51
N ASP A 139 0.61 5.73 -6.37
CA ASP A 139 0.28 5.12 -7.65
C ASP A 139 0.50 6.14 -8.79
N TYR A 140 0.91 5.64 -9.96
CA TYR A 140 1.11 6.42 -11.16
C TYR A 140 0.51 5.74 -12.40
N GLY A 141 -0.59 6.29 -12.89
CA GLY A 141 -1.17 6.00 -14.19
C GLY A 141 -2.19 4.89 -14.15
N GLY A 142 -3.04 4.86 -15.18
CA GLY A 142 -4.11 3.87 -15.31
C GLY A 142 -5.35 4.18 -14.48
N THR A 143 -6.19 3.15 -14.30
CA THR A 143 -7.52 3.26 -13.70
C THR A 143 -7.69 2.39 -12.47
N ASP A 144 -7.27 2.95 -11.34
CA ASP A 144 -7.11 2.18 -10.11
C ASP A 144 -8.36 2.13 -9.24
N LYS A 145 -8.42 1.06 -8.43
CA LYS A 145 -9.50 0.82 -7.47
C LYS A 145 -8.96 0.60 -6.08
N TYR A 146 -9.42 1.45 -5.16
CA TYR A 146 -9.03 1.38 -3.75
C TYR A 146 -10.20 0.92 -2.88
N GLY A 147 -9.99 -0.14 -2.11
CA GLY A 147 -10.98 -0.68 -1.19
C GLY A 147 -11.33 0.27 -0.05
N CYS A 148 -10.46 1.26 0.25
CA CYS A 148 -10.78 2.36 1.14
C CYS A 148 -11.76 3.41 0.57
N GLY A 149 -12.13 3.30 -0.72
CA GLY A 149 -13.04 4.20 -1.40
C GLY A 149 -12.39 5.48 -1.95
N ALA A 150 -11.06 5.58 -1.94
CA ALA A 150 -10.37 6.64 -2.67
C ALA A 150 -10.70 6.55 -4.17
N LYS A 151 -10.75 7.71 -4.83
CA LYS A 151 -11.02 7.79 -6.27
C LYS A 151 -9.72 7.67 -7.04
N ASN A 152 -9.80 7.13 -8.26
CA ASN A 152 -8.71 7.19 -9.21
C ASN A 152 -8.25 8.66 -9.42
N ASN A 153 -6.97 8.90 -9.64
CA ASN A 153 -6.35 10.21 -9.79
C ASN A 153 -6.65 11.19 -8.63
N SER A 154 -6.46 10.75 -7.38
CA SER A 154 -6.73 11.57 -6.20
C SER A 154 -5.59 11.62 -5.18
N TYR A 155 -5.60 12.69 -4.37
CA TYR A 155 -4.74 12.84 -3.22
C TYR A 155 -5.59 12.81 -1.94
N VAL A 156 -5.28 11.88 -1.04
CA VAL A 156 -6.03 11.68 0.20
C VAL A 156 -5.07 11.57 1.37
N GLU A 157 -5.19 12.47 2.34
CA GLU A 157 -4.55 12.31 3.66
C GLU A 157 -5.35 11.29 4.50
N ARG A 158 -4.66 10.35 5.14
CA ARG A 158 -5.26 9.14 5.72
C ARG A 158 -4.72 8.90 7.14
N GLY A 159 -5.62 8.91 8.12
CA GLY A 159 -5.26 8.65 9.52
C GLY A 159 -4.73 9.92 10.20
N SER A 160 -3.50 9.88 10.71
CA SER A 160 -2.78 11.06 11.20
C SER A 160 -2.09 11.81 10.07
N ARG A 161 -1.47 12.96 10.37
CA ARG A 161 -0.80 13.85 9.40
C ARG A 161 0.36 13.23 8.60
N GLY A 162 0.76 12.01 8.91
CA GLY A 162 1.82 11.29 8.20
C GLY A 162 1.32 10.25 7.19
N GLY A 163 0.01 10.11 6.99
CA GLY A 163 -0.55 9.07 6.11
C GLY A 163 -1.13 9.63 4.82
N PHE A 164 -0.80 9.00 3.70
CA PHE A 164 -1.17 9.47 2.37
C PHE A 164 -1.47 8.30 1.43
N LEU A 165 -2.54 8.47 0.64
CA LEU A 165 -2.79 7.74 -0.58
C LEU A 165 -2.75 8.77 -1.72
N ILE A 166 -1.83 8.57 -2.65
CA ILE A 166 -1.57 9.50 -3.74
C ILE A 166 -1.62 8.73 -5.03
N ASP A 167 -2.55 9.09 -5.89
CA ASP A 167 -2.71 8.51 -7.21
C ASP A 167 -2.68 9.66 -8.22
N ARG A 168 -1.86 9.50 -9.26
CA ARG A 168 -1.62 10.50 -10.29
C ARG A 168 -1.63 9.84 -11.66
N PRO A 169 -2.00 10.56 -12.72
CA PRO A 169 -1.92 10.02 -14.06
C PRO A 169 -0.45 9.84 -14.49
N ALA A 170 -0.20 8.90 -15.40
CA ALA A 170 1.11 8.75 -16.02
C ALA A 170 1.49 10.00 -16.85
N GLN A 171 2.78 10.18 -17.13
CA GLN A 171 3.20 11.25 -18.04
C GLN A 171 2.59 11.04 -19.44
N GLY A 172 1.69 11.94 -19.85
CA GLY A 172 0.99 11.87 -21.13
C GLY A 172 -0.47 11.39 -21.03
N GLU A 173 -0.87 10.87 -19.87
CA GLU A 173 -2.26 10.57 -19.56
C GLU A 173 -2.95 11.86 -19.08
N SER A 174 -4.09 12.20 -19.69
CA SER A 174 -4.81 13.42 -19.32
C SER A 174 -5.63 13.15 -18.06
N PRO A 175 -5.50 13.97 -16.99
CA PRO A 175 -6.36 13.80 -15.83
C PRO A 175 -7.83 13.97 -16.22
N PRO A 176 -8.78 13.30 -15.53
CA PRO A 176 -10.19 13.55 -15.73
C PRO A 176 -10.43 15.04 -15.53
N THR A 177 -11.05 15.70 -16.50
CA THR A 177 -11.37 17.12 -16.41
C THR A 177 -12.06 17.40 -15.08
N ALA A 178 -11.43 18.20 -14.22
CA ALA A 178 -12.04 18.61 -12.96
C ALA A 178 -13.40 19.24 -13.27
N ASP A 179 -14.48 18.63 -12.77
CA ASP A 179 -15.80 19.22 -12.82
C ASP A 179 -15.70 20.60 -12.18
N LYS A 180 -15.90 21.65 -12.99
CA LYS A 180 -16.07 23.01 -12.48
C LYS A 180 -17.35 22.99 -11.65
N ALA A 181 -17.21 22.83 -10.35
CA ALA A 181 -18.29 23.07 -9.41
C ALA A 181 -18.78 24.51 -9.64
N THR A 182 -19.96 24.63 -10.25
CA THR A 182 -20.61 25.90 -10.51
C THR A 182 -20.91 26.54 -9.17
N ALA A 183 -20.16 27.58 -8.80
CA ALA A 183 -20.47 28.42 -7.66
C ALA A 183 -21.82 29.11 -7.94
N GLY A 184 -22.90 28.54 -7.41
CA GLY A 184 -24.22 29.13 -7.39
C GLY A 184 -24.18 30.44 -6.62
N ARG A 185 -24.19 31.55 -7.35
CA ARG A 185 -24.31 32.90 -6.81
C ARG A 185 -25.71 33.06 -6.22
N THR A 186 -25.84 33.02 -4.90
CA THR A 186 -27.06 33.49 -4.22
C THR A 186 -27.12 35.01 -4.31
N ALA A 187 -28.02 35.52 -5.14
CA ALA A 187 -28.45 36.91 -5.09
C ALA A 187 -29.49 37.03 -3.97
N GLY A 188 -29.14 37.75 -2.90
CA GLY A 188 -30.09 38.19 -1.88
C GLY A 188 -30.86 39.42 -2.36
N GLY A 189 -32.18 39.38 -2.21
CA GLY A 189 -33.08 40.53 -2.16
C GLY A 189 -33.66 40.66 -0.76
#